data_AF-A0AAD5MTE8-F1
#
_entry.id   AF-A0AAD5MTE8-F1
#
_cell.length_a   1.000
_cell.length_b   1.000
_cell.length_c   1.000
_cell.angle_alpha   90.00
_cell.angle_beta   90.00
_cell.angle_gamma   90.00
#
_symmetry.space_group_name_H-M   'P 1'
#
loop_
_entity.id
_entity.type
_entity.pdbx_description
1 polymer ?
#
loop_
_entity_poly.entity_id
_entity_poly.type
_entity_poly.pdbx_seq_one_letter_code
_entity_poly.pdbx_strand_id
1 'polypeptide(L)'
;MFAGPSILRLHYYQSVVPSTINIAGVRYSSNLRGRFQHWKKPVYSAPHVNPLELGPDFSVVGGRPIQVTSKIQLEHKLDQLRLAKKVVKLLSDINEMEDLHKKAETQRLADAKQIESIRPKSKGMKSIAQL
;
A
#
# COMPACT_ATOMS: atom_id res chain seq x y z
N MET A 1 24.95 -9.47 -30.59
CA MET A 1 25.68 -9.30 -29.32
C MET A 1 24.93 -8.29 -28.48
N PHE A 2 24.16 -8.72 -27.48
CA PHE A 2 23.46 -7.82 -26.55
C PHE A 2 23.88 -8.17 -25.13
N ALA A 3 24.66 -7.29 -24.51
CA ALA A 3 24.99 -7.34 -23.10
C ALA A 3 23.94 -6.52 -22.34
N GLY A 4 23.10 -7.18 -21.54
CA GLY A 4 22.21 -6.50 -20.60
C GLY A 4 22.98 -6.08 -19.34
N PRO A 5 22.64 -4.94 -18.70
CA PRO A 5 23.27 -4.57 -17.43
C PRO A 5 22.78 -5.50 -16.31
N SER A 6 23.75 -6.06 -15.61
CA SER A 6 23.57 -6.96 -14.48
C SER A 6 22.93 -6.24 -13.30
N ILE A 7 21.87 -6.83 -12.76
CA ILE A 7 21.28 -6.43 -11.49
C ILE A 7 22.24 -6.88 -10.39
N LEU A 8 23.07 -5.96 -9.88
CA LEU A 8 23.82 -6.19 -8.64
C LEU A 8 22.84 -6.17 -7.46
N ARG A 9 22.21 -7.32 -7.23
CA ARG A 9 21.42 -7.62 -6.05
C ARG A 9 22.39 -7.78 -4.87
N LEU A 10 22.64 -6.70 -4.13
CA LEU A 10 23.36 -6.77 -2.86
C LEU A 10 22.49 -7.53 -1.85
N HIS A 11 22.63 -8.85 -1.86
CA HIS A 11 22.23 -9.67 -0.73
C HIS A 11 23.17 -9.32 0.43
N TYR A 12 22.66 -8.55 1.41
CA TYR A 12 23.30 -8.48 2.73
C TYR A 12 23.18 -9.86 3.38
N TYR A 13 24.10 -10.77 3.04
CA TYR A 13 24.40 -11.93 3.86
C TYR A 13 25.22 -11.43 5.04
N GLN A 14 24.55 -11.16 6.15
CA GLN A 14 25.23 -11.02 7.43
C GLN A 14 25.71 -12.43 7.82
N SER A 15 26.97 -12.74 7.51
CA SER A 15 27.59 -13.98 7.94
C SER A 15 27.69 -13.96 9.46
N VAL A 16 26.79 -14.67 10.12
CA VAL A 16 26.84 -14.88 11.58
C VAL A 16 27.99 -15.84 11.84
N VAL A 17 29.13 -15.32 12.31
CA VAL A 17 30.25 -16.16 12.77
C VAL A 17 29.82 -16.80 14.10
N PRO A 18 29.70 -18.13 14.21
CA PRO A 18 29.35 -18.76 15.47
C PRO A 18 30.55 -18.69 16.41
N SER A 19 30.45 -17.88 17.46
CA SER A 19 31.41 -17.89 18.57
C SER A 19 31.19 -19.15 19.41
N THR A 20 32.10 -20.12 19.30
CA THR A 20 32.11 -21.30 20.17
C THR A 20 32.75 -20.93 21.51
N ILE A 21 32.07 -21.24 22.61
CA ILE A 21 32.61 -21.08 23.97
C ILE A 21 32.83 -22.49 24.52
N ASN A 22 34.09 -22.82 24.84
CA ASN A 22 34.46 -24.10 25.43
C ASN A 22 34.47 -23.97 26.95
N ILE A 23 33.56 -24.67 27.63
CA ILE A 23 33.63 -24.85 29.09
C ILE A 23 33.60 -26.37 29.35
N ALA A 24 34.65 -26.88 29.99
CA ALA A 24 34.78 -28.26 30.45
C ALA A 24 34.52 -29.35 29.39
N GLY A 25 35.08 -29.19 28.18
CA GLY A 25 35.13 -30.26 27.16
C GLY A 25 33.80 -30.56 26.44
N VAL A 26 32.71 -29.88 26.78
CA VAL A 26 31.42 -30.00 26.10
C VAL A 26 31.24 -28.81 25.15
N ARG A 27 31.14 -29.08 23.84
CA ARG A 27 30.89 -28.04 22.83
C ARG A 27 29.43 -27.61 22.88
N TYR A 28 29.15 -26.48 23.52
CA TYR A 28 27.83 -25.86 23.43
C TYR A 28 27.73 -25.06 22.13
N SER A 29 26.99 -25.60 21.15
CA SER A 29 26.49 -24.78 20.04
C SER A 29 25.38 -23.90 20.59
N SER A 30 25.68 -22.64 20.89
CA SER A 30 24.70 -21.67 21.35
C SER A 30 23.84 -21.19 20.16
N ASN A 31 23.06 -22.08 19.57
CA ASN A 31 21.84 -21.71 18.87
C ASN A 31 20.77 -21.25 19.89
N LEU A 32 21.14 -20.39 20.84
CA LEU A 32 20.21 -19.64 21.64
C LEU A 32 19.59 -18.58 20.73
N ARG A 33 18.74 -19.02 19.80
CA ARG A 33 17.70 -18.18 19.23
C ARG A 33 16.87 -17.72 20.42
N GLY A 34 17.19 -16.53 20.94
CA GLY A 34 16.33 -15.86 21.91
C GLY A 34 14.90 -15.91 21.40
N ARG A 35 13.94 -16.12 22.32
CA ARG A 35 12.50 -16.12 21.98
C ARG A 35 12.23 -14.93 21.07
N PHE A 36 11.64 -15.16 19.91
CA PHE A 36 11.25 -14.12 18.98
C PHE A 36 10.44 -13.07 19.75
N GLN A 37 11.07 -11.93 20.04
CA GLN A 37 10.51 -10.85 20.85
C GLN A 37 9.43 -10.19 20.00
N HIS A 38 8.21 -10.71 20.07
CA HIS A 38 7.03 -10.18 19.35
C HIS A 38 6.79 -8.70 19.66
N TRP A 39 7.24 -8.19 20.80
CA TRP A 39 7.17 -6.77 21.17
C TRP A 39 8.21 -5.88 20.47
N LYS A 40 9.27 -6.43 19.86
CA LYS A 40 10.22 -5.65 19.03
C LYS A 40 9.64 -5.26 17.67
N LYS A 41 8.58 -5.93 17.22
CA LYS A 41 7.83 -5.58 16.01
C LYS A 41 6.41 -5.25 16.42
N PRO A 42 6.10 -3.98 16.77
CA PRO A 42 4.76 -3.62 17.17
C PRO A 42 3.77 -3.94 16.05
N VAL A 43 2.64 -4.53 16.42
CA VAL A 43 1.52 -4.92 15.53
C VAL A 43 0.99 -3.70 14.76
N TYR A 44 1.18 -2.50 15.31
CA TYR A 44 1.04 -1.21 14.64
C TYR A 44 2.27 -0.35 14.93
N SER A 45 3.32 -0.48 14.13
CA SER A 45 4.26 0.62 13.99
C SER A 45 3.65 1.60 12.99
N ALA A 46 3.29 2.80 13.44
CA ALA A 46 3.35 3.93 12.52
C ALA A 46 4.72 3.88 11.82
N PRO A 47 4.82 4.20 10.52
CA PRO A 47 6.10 4.18 9.81
C PRO A 47 7.15 4.83 10.71
N HIS A 48 8.19 4.07 11.09
CA HIS A 48 9.12 4.50 12.13
C HIS A 48 9.82 5.78 11.65
N VAL A 49 9.40 6.92 12.17
CA VAL A 49 10.02 8.20 11.87
C VAL A 49 11.14 8.39 12.88
N ASN A 50 12.38 8.23 12.43
CA ASN A 50 13.54 8.50 13.25
C ASN A 50 13.52 9.99 13.65
N PRO A 51 13.43 10.34 14.94
CA PRO A 51 13.33 11.74 15.37
C PRO A 51 14.55 12.57 14.95
N LEU A 52 15.70 11.93 14.73
CA LEU A 52 16.91 12.60 14.24
C LEU A 52 16.83 12.96 12.74
N GLU A 53 15.87 12.41 12.00
CA GLU A 53 15.70 12.67 10.56
C GLU A 53 14.61 13.71 10.27
N LEU A 54 13.87 14.16 11.30
CA LEU A 54 12.74 15.09 11.16
C LEU A 54 13.16 16.54 10.93
N GLY A 55 14.38 16.91 11.31
CA GLY A 55 14.85 18.29 11.33
C GLY A 55 16.15 18.50 10.56
N PRO A 56 16.50 19.75 10.26
CA PRO A 56 17.80 20.10 9.75
C PRO A 56 18.86 19.96 10.87
N ASP A 57 19.96 19.29 10.55
CA ASP A 57 21.06 19.01 11.51
C ASP A 57 21.83 20.28 11.94
N PHE A 58 21.72 21.36 11.17
CA PHE A 58 22.37 22.63 11.45
C PHE A 58 21.43 23.80 11.12
N SER A 59 21.78 24.99 11.62
CA SER A 59 21.12 26.25 11.30
C SER A 59 22.14 27.28 10.83
N VAL A 60 21.73 28.19 9.96
CA VAL A 60 22.59 29.30 9.51
C VAL A 60 22.53 30.41 10.56
N VAL A 61 23.69 30.92 10.99
CA VAL A 61 23.78 32.12 11.83
C VAL A 61 23.14 33.28 11.07
N GLY A 62 21.99 33.75 11.54
CA GLY A 62 21.09 34.66 10.80
C GLY A 62 19.69 34.09 10.54
N GLY A 63 19.41 32.86 10.97
CA GLY A 63 18.04 32.33 11.06
C GLY A 63 17.40 31.98 9.72
N ARG A 64 18.17 31.85 8.64
CA ARG A 64 17.62 31.43 7.34
C ARG A 64 17.11 29.99 7.43
N PRO A 65 15.86 29.70 7.02
CA PRO A 65 15.30 28.36 7.08
C PRO A 65 16.00 27.46 6.06
N ILE A 66 16.49 26.30 6.52
CA ILE A 66 17.07 25.25 5.69
C ILE A 66 15.98 24.21 5.41
N GLN A 67 15.73 23.94 4.12
CA GLN A 67 14.61 23.09 3.71
C GLN A 67 14.91 21.59 3.85
N VAL A 68 16.16 21.18 3.59
CA VAL A 68 16.63 19.79 3.59
C VAL A 68 18.12 19.78 3.91
N THR A 69 18.57 18.85 4.77
CA THR A 69 20.00 18.68 5.07
C THR A 69 20.61 17.44 4.45
N SER A 70 19.82 16.39 4.20
CA SER A 70 20.33 15.11 3.68
C SER A 70 19.65 14.64 2.39
N LYS A 71 20.39 13.85 1.58
CA LYS A 71 19.84 13.18 0.39
C LYS A 71 18.72 12.19 0.76
N ILE A 72 18.85 11.52 1.90
CA ILE A 72 17.86 10.55 2.39
C ILE A 72 16.52 11.25 2.68
N GLN A 73 16.55 12.42 3.33
CA GLN A 73 15.36 13.24 3.55
C GLN A 73 14.69 13.64 2.23
N LEU A 74 15.49 13.99 1.20
CA LEU A 74 14.96 14.33 -0.12
C LEU A 74 14.27 13.13 -0.78
N GLU A 75 14.89 11.95 -0.73
CA GLU A 75 14.32 10.70 -1.27
C GLU A 75 13.01 10.35 -0.55
N HIS A 76 12.98 10.42 0.78
CA HIS A 76 11.77 10.15 1.57
C HIS A 76 10.63 11.12 1.22
N LYS A 77 10.91 12.43 1.14
CA LYS A 77 9.91 13.44 0.75
C LYS A 77 9.39 13.18 -0.67
N LEU A 78 10.27 12.79 -1.59
CA LEU A 78 9.91 12.48 -2.97
C LEU A 78 9.00 11.25 -3.03
N ASP A 79 9.31 10.21 -2.27
CA ASP A 79 8.48 9.00 -2.21
C ASP A 79 7.12 9.26 -1.58
N GLN A 80 7.04 10.10 -0.53
CA GLN A 80 5.76 10.55 0.02
C GLN A 80 4.90 11.25 -1.04
N LEU A 81 5.50 12.13 -1.85
CA LEU A 81 4.80 12.79 -2.96
C LEU A 81 4.31 11.81 -4.02
N ARG A 82 5.13 10.82 -4.39
CA ARG A 82 4.74 9.76 -5.34
C ARG A 82 3.56 8.95 -4.82
N LEU A 83 3.63 8.55 -3.54
CA LEU A 83 2.55 7.80 -2.88
C LEU A 83 1.26 8.61 -2.85
N ALA A 84 1.33 9.89 -2.44
CA ALA A 84 0.17 10.77 -2.39
C ALA A 84 -0.48 10.93 -3.78
N LYS A 85 0.31 11.18 -4.82
CA LYS A 85 -0.20 11.27 -6.21
C LYS A 85 -0.88 9.98 -6.65
N LYS A 86 -0.29 8.82 -6.32
CA LYS A 86 -0.86 7.51 -6.66
C LYS A 86 -2.19 7.28 -5.94
N VAL A 87 -2.29 7.61 -4.66
CA VAL A 87 -3.53 7.50 -3.88
C VAL A 87 -4.62 8.37 -4.48
N VAL A 88 -4.32 9.64 -4.75
CA VAL A 88 -5.29 10.56 -5.36
C VAL A 88 -5.77 10.05 -6.71
N LYS A 89 -4.86 9.53 -7.55
CA LYS A 89 -5.25 8.95 -8.85
C LYS A 89 -6.18 7.76 -8.69
N LEU A 90 -5.84 6.81 -7.80
CA LEU A 90 -6.69 5.63 -7.55
C LEU A 90 -8.07 6.01 -7.02
N LEU A 91 -8.16 7.00 -6.13
CA LEU A 91 -9.44 7.49 -5.62
C LEU A 91 -10.29 8.15 -6.72
N SER A 92 -9.65 8.90 -7.63
CA SER A 92 -10.33 9.45 -8.82
C SER A 92 -10.89 8.34 -9.69
N ASP A 93 -10.08 7.32 -9.98
CA ASP A 93 -10.47 6.20 -10.84
C ASP A 93 -11.64 5.40 -10.22
N ILE A 94 -11.64 5.20 -8.90
CA ILE A 94 -12.75 4.56 -8.18
C ILE A 94 -14.03 5.39 -8.33
N ASN A 95 -13.95 6.71 -8.11
CA ASN A 95 -15.12 7.58 -8.21
C ASN A 95 -15.72 7.57 -9.63
N GLU A 96 -14.87 7.62 -10.66
CA GLU A 96 -15.31 7.51 -12.05
C GLU A 96 -16.01 6.17 -12.33
N MET A 97 -15.46 5.06 -11.83
CA MET A 97 -16.04 3.73 -11.97
C MET A 97 -17.39 3.60 -11.26
N GLU A 98 -17.53 4.16 -10.06
CA GLU A 98 -18.80 4.20 -9.33
C GLU A 98 -19.87 4.98 -10.10
N ASP A 99 -19.51 6.12 -10.68
CA ASP A 99 -20.44 6.94 -11.45
C ASP A 99 -20.89 6.24 -12.74
N LEU A 100 -19.97 5.57 -13.43
CA LEU A 100 -20.32 4.76 -14.60
C LEU A 100 -21.22 3.59 -14.22
N HIS A 101 -20.94 2.91 -13.11
CA HIS A 101 -21.78 1.81 -12.62
C HIS A 101 -23.20 2.29 -12.28
N LYS A 102 -23.34 3.41 -11.56
CA LYS A 102 -24.65 4.01 -11.27
C LYS A 102 -25.42 4.33 -12.54
N LYS A 103 -24.76 4.93 -13.54
CA LYS A 103 -25.37 5.23 -14.85
C LYS A 103 -25.82 3.95 -15.56
N ALA A 104 -24.97 2.93 -15.62
CA ALA A 104 -25.30 1.66 -16.26
C ALA A 104 -26.50 0.97 -15.59
N GLU A 105 -26.57 0.95 -14.26
CA GLU A 105 -27.70 0.38 -13.52
C GLU A 105 -28.99 1.17 -13.76
N THR A 106 -28.93 2.52 -13.79
CA THR A 106 -30.11 3.33 -14.11
C THR A 106 -30.64 3.07 -15.53
N GLN A 107 -29.74 2.92 -16.51
CA GLN A 107 -30.11 2.57 -17.88
C GLN A 107 -30.73 1.18 -17.94
N ARG A 108 -30.11 0.19 -17.29
CA ARG A 108 -30.64 -1.18 -17.23
C ARG A 108 -32.06 -1.24 -16.66
N LEU A 109 -32.34 -0.48 -15.60
CA LEU A 109 -33.68 -0.39 -15.01
C LEU A 109 -34.68 0.32 -15.93
N ALA A 110 -34.24 1.38 -16.64
CA ALA A 110 -35.07 2.06 -17.62
C ALA A 110 -35.43 1.14 -18.79
N ASP A 111 -34.44 0.42 -19.33
CA ASP A 111 -34.60 -0.55 -20.42
C ASP A 111 -35.52 -1.70 -20.00
N ALA A 112 -35.33 -2.24 -18.79
CA ALA A 112 -36.19 -3.29 -18.25
C ALA A 112 -37.65 -2.82 -18.15
N LYS A 113 -37.90 -1.61 -17.63
CA LYS A 113 -39.25 -1.01 -17.58
C LYS A 113 -39.84 -0.81 -18.98
N GLN A 114 -39.03 -0.35 -19.93
CA GLN A 114 -39.46 -0.17 -21.31
C GLN A 114 -39.85 -1.51 -21.94
N ILE A 115 -39.03 -2.55 -21.79
CA ILE A 115 -39.32 -3.90 -22.26
C ILE A 115 -40.60 -4.44 -21.62
N GLU A 116 -40.77 -4.30 -20.30
CA GLU A 116 -41.99 -4.69 -19.60
C GLU A 116 -43.23 -3.95 -20.10
N SER A 117 -43.12 -2.66 -20.43
CA SER A 117 -44.24 -1.86 -20.93
C SER A 117 -44.73 -2.30 -22.31
N ILE A 118 -43.82 -2.75 -23.17
CA ILE A 118 -44.11 -3.21 -24.54
C ILE A 118 -44.50 -4.70 -24.56
N ARG A 119 -44.11 -5.45 -23.52
CA ARG A 119 -44.35 -6.89 -23.44
C ARG A 119 -45.85 -7.22 -23.54
N PRO A 120 -46.27 -8.10 -24.47
CA PRO A 120 -47.64 -8.57 -24.55
C PRO A 120 -48.06 -9.22 -23.22
N LYS A 121 -49.21 -8.79 -22.68
CA LYS A 121 -49.79 -9.39 -21.46
C LYS A 121 -50.47 -10.71 -21.81
N SER A 122 -50.27 -11.75 -21.00
CA SER A 122 -50.98 -13.01 -21.17
C SER A 122 -52.49 -12.79 -21.02
N LYS A 123 -53.27 -13.38 -21.93
CA LYS A 123 -54.73 -13.40 -21.83
C LYS A 123 -55.12 -14.48 -20.82
N GLY A 124 -55.96 -14.15 -19.83
CA GLY A 124 -56.48 -15.15 -18.88
C GLY A 124 -56.78 -14.68 -17.45
N MET A 125 -56.31 -13.51 -17.02
CA MET A 125 -56.49 -13.03 -15.63
C MET A 125 -57.40 -11.80 -15.46
N LYS A 126 -57.88 -11.21 -16.56
CA LYS A 126 -58.83 -10.08 -16.49
C LYS A 126 -60.26 -10.59 -16.61
N SER A 127 -61.07 -10.33 -15.58
CA SER A 127 -62.52 -10.57 -15.61
C SER A 127 -63.18 -9.70 -16.70
N ILE A 128 -64.11 -10.29 -17.47
CA ILE A 128 -64.87 -9.62 -18.53
C ILE A 128 -65.76 -8.48 -17.97
N ALA A 129 -66.06 -8.49 -16.67
CA ALA A 129 -67.00 -7.55 -16.04
C ALA A 129 -66.40 -6.16 -15.68
N GLN A 130 -65.18 -5.83 -16.08
CA GLN A 130 -64.52 -4.54 -15.78
C GLN A 130 -64.12 -3.75 -17.04
N LEU A 131 -64.79 -4.00 -18.18
CA LEU A 131 -64.75 -3.15 -19.38
C LEU A 131 -65.95 -2.19 -19.37
#